data_AF-A0A1C6EZJ5-F1
#
_entry.id   AF-A0A1C6EZJ5-F1
#
_cell.length_a   1.000
_cell.length_b   1.000
_cell.length_c   1.000
_cell.angle_alpha   90.00
_cell.angle_beta   90.00
_cell.angle_gamma   90.00
#
_symmetry.space_group_name_H-M   'P 1'
#
loop_
_entity.id
_entity.type
_entity.pdbx_description
1 polymer ?
#
loop_
_entity_poly.entity_id
_entity_poly.type
_entity_poly.pdbx_seq_one_letter_code
_entity_poly.pdbx_strand_id
1 'polypeptide(L)'
;MSIVLLGISIICTAGSGWYVEEGKAPRSLDPGDVVVIPPNVKHWHGAKKDSWFSHIAVEVPGENTSNEWCEPVTDEEYNNL
;
A
#
# COMPACT_ATOMS: atom_id res chain seq x y z
N MET A 1 2.95 5.55 5.07
CA MET A 1 1.54 5.95 5.27
C MET A 1 0.78 4.65 5.50
N SER A 2 0.37 4.38 6.75
CA SER A 2 -0.16 3.06 7.16
C SER A 2 -1.67 3.15 7.35
N ILE A 3 -2.45 2.39 6.56
CA ILE A 3 -3.91 2.37 6.58
C ILE A 3 -4.37 0.95 6.84
N VAL A 4 -5.32 0.75 7.75
CA VAL A 4 -6.02 -0.53 7.91
C VAL A 4 -7.47 -0.26 8.20
N LEU A 5 -8.40 -1.05 7.66
CA LEU A 5 -9.72 -1.42 8.20
C LEU A 5 -10.66 -1.78 7.03
N LEU A 6 -10.43 -1.22 5.84
CA LEU A 6 -11.16 -1.53 4.61
C LEU A 6 -10.40 -2.42 3.65
N GLY A 7 -11.14 -3.19 2.84
CA GLY A 7 -10.56 -3.90 1.71
C GLY A 7 -10.25 -2.91 0.58
N ILE A 8 -9.00 -2.89 0.10
CA ILE A 8 -8.53 -1.95 -0.92
C ILE A 8 -7.97 -2.71 -2.11
N SER A 9 -8.35 -2.31 -3.32
CA SER A 9 -7.67 -2.73 -4.55
C SER A 9 -6.84 -1.60 -5.10
N ILE A 10 -5.56 -1.84 -5.34
CA ILE A 10 -4.63 -0.89 -5.96
C ILE A 10 -4.38 -1.33 -7.40
N ILE A 11 -4.55 -0.39 -8.34
CA ILE A 11 -4.25 -0.58 -9.77
C ILE A 11 -3.13 0.39 -10.13
N CYS A 12 -1.95 -0.15 -10.41
CA CYS A 12 -0.75 0.64 -10.69
C CYS A 12 -0.79 1.18 -12.12
N THR A 13 -0.72 2.50 -12.29
CA THR A 13 -0.91 3.14 -13.59
C THR A 13 0.37 3.69 -14.19
N ALA A 14 1.33 4.12 -13.37
CA ALA A 14 2.61 4.63 -13.84
C ALA A 14 3.68 4.70 -12.73
N GLY A 15 4.95 4.78 -13.16
CA GLY A 15 6.08 4.81 -12.24
C GLY A 15 6.35 3.45 -11.58
N SER A 16 7.11 3.42 -10.49
CA SER A 16 7.38 2.18 -9.76
C SER A 16 7.34 2.38 -8.24
N GLY A 17 6.79 1.40 -7.54
CA GLY A 17 6.47 1.50 -6.12
C GLY A 17 6.74 0.23 -5.32
N TRP A 18 6.39 0.31 -4.04
CA TRP A 18 6.40 -0.76 -3.07
C TRP A 18 4.99 -0.96 -2.51
N TYR A 19 4.62 -2.22 -2.30
CA TYR A 19 3.59 -2.64 -1.36
C TYR A 19 4.25 -3.45 -0.25
N VAL A 20 3.99 -3.10 0.99
CA VAL A 20 4.50 -3.82 2.16
C VAL A 20 3.35 -4.16 3.08
N GLU A 21 3.24 -5.44 3.42
CA GLU A 21 2.30 -5.99 4.38
C GLU A 21 3.08 -6.47 5.61
N GLU A 22 2.55 -6.20 6.81
CA GLU A 22 3.19 -6.59 8.06
C GLU A 22 3.47 -8.10 8.10
N GLY A 23 4.73 -8.45 8.40
CA GLY A 23 5.17 -9.85 8.46
C GLY A 23 5.43 -10.52 7.10
N LYS A 24 5.29 -9.81 5.98
CA LYS A 24 5.60 -10.32 4.64
C LYS A 24 6.78 -9.60 4.00
N ALA A 25 7.36 -10.25 2.99
CA ALA A 25 8.38 -9.63 2.16
C ALA A 25 7.77 -8.47 1.34
N PRO A 26 8.50 -7.36 1.16
CA PRO A 26 8.11 -6.27 0.27
C PRO A 26 7.83 -6.75 -1.16
N ARG A 27 6.78 -6.21 -1.78
CA ARG A 27 6.42 -6.49 -3.18
C ARG A 27 6.68 -5.26 -4.03
N SER A 28 7.51 -5.41 -5.06
CA SER A 28 7.67 -4.40 -6.12
C SER A 28 6.38 -4.22 -6.90
N LEU A 29 6.06 -2.98 -7.24
CA LEU A 29 4.90 -2.61 -8.06
C LEU A 29 5.33 -1.86 -9.31
N ASP A 30 4.80 -2.26 -10.45
CA ASP A 30 5.02 -1.66 -11.76
C ASP A 30 3.68 -1.45 -12.50
N PRO A 31 3.63 -0.64 -13.58
CA PRO A 31 2.38 -0.35 -14.27
C PRO A 31 1.70 -1.62 -14.81
N GLY A 32 0.41 -1.76 -14.52
CA GLY A 32 -0.36 -2.97 -14.82
C GLY A 32 -0.50 -3.94 -13.64
N ASP A 33 0.28 -3.77 -12.56
CA ASP A 33 0.10 -4.55 -11.35
C ASP A 33 -1.21 -4.21 -10.63
N VAL A 34 -1.84 -5.26 -10.10
CA VAL A 34 -2.97 -5.17 -9.19
C VAL A 34 -2.63 -5.80 -7.85
N VAL A 35 -2.95 -5.09 -6.77
CA VAL A 35 -2.85 -5.60 -5.39
C VAL A 35 -4.24 -5.56 -4.77
N VAL A 36 -4.72 -6.72 -4.33
CA VAL A 36 -5.96 -6.83 -3.54
C VAL A 36 -5.55 -6.99 -2.09
N ILE A 37 -5.97 -6.03 -1.27
CA ILE A 37 -5.59 -5.92 0.13
C ILE A 37 -6.83 -6.28 0.96
N PRO A 38 -6.81 -7.41 1.69
CA PRO A 38 -7.93 -7.79 2.53
C PRO A 38 -8.18 -6.78 3.65
N PRO A 39 -9.42 -6.69 4.18
CA PRO A 39 -9.70 -5.91 5.38
C PRO A 39 -8.82 -6.34 6.55
N ASN A 40 -8.55 -5.41 7.48
CA ASN A 40 -7.78 -5.64 8.70
C ASN A 40 -6.32 -6.08 8.48
N VAL A 41 -5.77 -5.85 7.29
CA VAL A 41 -4.35 -6.10 6.98
C VAL A 41 -3.55 -4.82 7.15
N LYS A 42 -2.55 -4.83 8.03
CA LYS A 42 -1.60 -3.73 8.19
C LYS A 42 -0.64 -3.66 7.03
N HIS A 43 -0.72 -2.55 6.30
CA HIS A 43 0.06 -2.36 5.10
C HIS A 43 0.36 -0.89 4.83
N TRP A 44 1.32 -0.68 3.95
CA TRP A 44 1.54 0.60 3.29
C TRP A 44 1.98 0.39 1.85
N HIS A 45 1.81 1.42 1.03
CA HIS A 45 2.32 1.45 -0.34
C HIS A 45 2.85 2.85 -0.65
N GLY A 46 3.82 2.93 -1.55
CA GLY A 46 4.49 4.19 -1.88
C GLY A 46 5.47 4.04 -3.02
N ALA A 47 6.08 5.14 -3.43
CA ALA A 47 7.06 5.13 -4.51
C ALA A 47 8.37 4.45 -4.07
N LYS A 48 9.14 3.93 -5.04
CA LYS A 48 10.54 3.55 -4.80
C LYS A 48 11.42 4.79 -4.62
N LYS A 49 12.60 4.64 -4.01
CA LYS A 49 13.49 5.76 -3.69
C LYS A 49 13.91 6.62 -4.89
N ASP A 50 13.98 6.00 -6.07
CA ASP A 50 14.50 6.55 -7.32
C ASP A 50 13.42 6.65 -8.41
N SER A 51 12.14 6.55 -8.03
CA SER A 51 11.02 6.61 -8.96
C SER A 51 9.86 7.41 -8.37
N TRP A 52 9.04 7.99 -9.24
CA TRP A 52 7.70 8.42 -8.84
C TRP A 52 6.75 7.23 -8.99
N PHE A 53 5.56 7.31 -8.39
CA PHE A 53 4.57 6.24 -8.47
C PHE A 53 3.16 6.82 -8.50
N SER A 54 2.31 6.28 -9.36
CA SER A 54 0.89 6.62 -9.45
C SER A 54 0.06 5.35 -9.56
N HIS A 55 -1.05 5.34 -8.82
CA HIS A 55 -1.99 4.24 -8.80
C HIS A 55 -3.40 4.76 -8.52
N ILE A 56 -4.39 3.95 -8.87
CA ILE A 56 -5.78 4.12 -8.46
C ILE A 56 -5.99 3.23 -7.24
N ALA A 57 -6.57 3.78 -6.17
CA ALA A 57 -7.03 3.02 -5.02
C ALA A 57 -8.56 2.95 -5.06
N VAL A 58 -9.09 1.73 -4.98
CA VAL A 58 -10.52 1.46 -4.91
C VAL A 58 -10.81 0.81 -3.56
N GLU A 59 -11.50 1.53 -2.70
CA GLU A 59 -11.96 1.01 -1.42
C GLU A 59 -13.32 0.33 -1.60
N VAL A 60 -13.48 -0.86 -1.02
CA VAL A 60 -14.77 -1.56 -1.02
C VAL A 60 -15.58 -1.06 0.18
N PRO A 61 -16.73 -0.39 -0.03
CA PRO A 61 -17.52 0.12 1.09
C PRO A 61 -18.11 -1.04 1.90
N GLY A 62 -18.06 -0.92 3.23
CA GLY A 62 -18.73 -1.82 4.17
C GLY A 62 -19.61 -1.06 5.17
N GLU A 63 -20.36 -1.78 5.99
CA GLU A 63 -21.14 -1.18 7.08
C GLU A 63 -20.23 -0.75 8.23
N ASN A 64 -20.34 0.51 8.66
CA ASN A 64 -19.56 1.09 9.77
C ASN A 64 -18.04 0.94 9.62
N THR A 65 -17.53 0.99 8.39
CA THR A 65 -16.09 0.90 8.11
C THR A 65 -15.44 2.28 8.06
N SER A 66 -14.25 2.40 8.60
CA SER A 66 -13.38 3.58 8.48
C SER A 66 -11.98 3.16 8.08
N ASN A 67 -11.06 4.09 7.86
CA ASN A 67 -9.62 3.82 7.82
C ASN A 67 -9.02 4.11 9.21
N GLU A 68 -8.22 3.20 9.74
CA GLU A 68 -7.35 3.36 10.91
C GLU A 68 -5.95 3.70 10.41
N TRP A 69 -5.43 4.81 10.93
CA TRP A 69 -4.08 5.27 10.67
C TRP A 69 -3.16 4.77 11.78
N CYS A 70 -2.21 3.90 11.43
CA CYS A 70 -1.21 3.41 12.37
C CYS A 70 -0.01 4.38 12.43
N GLU A 71 1.13 3.90 12.91
CA GLU A 71 2.38 4.64 12.92
C GLU A 71 2.91 4.95 11.50
N PRO A 72 3.62 6.07 11.32
CA PRO A 72 4.37 6.35 10.11
C PRO A 72 5.44 5.28 9.85
N VAL A 73 5.67 4.99 8.58
CA VAL A 73 6.84 4.21 8.14
C VAL A 73 8.07 5.06 8.39
N THR A 74 9.05 4.51 9.08
CA THR A 74 10.30 5.20 9.39
C THR A 74 11.22 5.26 8.16
N ASP A 75 12.13 6.24 8.13
CA ASP A 75 13.15 6.32 7.08
C ASP A 75 14.04 5.08 7.05
N GLU A 76 14.34 4.48 8.21
CA GLU A 76 15.13 3.25 8.29
C GLU A 76 14.42 2.06 7.64
N GLU A 77 13.15 1.84 7.97
CA GLU A 77 12.33 0.79 7.34
C GLU A 77 12.24 1.00 5.82
N TYR A 78 12.04 2.24 5.38
CA TYR A 78 11.94 2.56 3.96
C TYR A 78 13.28 2.39 3.22
N ASN A 79 14.40 2.80 3.82
CA ASN A 79 15.72 2.72 3.20
C ASN A 79 16.28 1.29 3.12
N ASN A 80 15.73 0.36 3.91
CA ASN A 80 16.07 -1.06 3.87
C ASN A 80 15.35 -1.85 2.75
N LEU A 81 14.59 -1.17 1.89
CA LEU A 81 13.88 -1.73 0.74
C LEU A 81 14.67 -1.65 -0.59
#